data_AF-A0A938X8U9-F1
#
_entry.id   AF-A0A938X8U9-F1
#
_cell.length_a   1.000
_cell.length_b   1.000
_cell.length_c   1.000
_cell.angle_alpha   90.00
_cell.angle_beta   90.00
_cell.angle_gamma   90.00
#
_symmetry.space_group_name_H-M   'P 1'
#
loop_
_entity.id
_entity.type
_entity.pdbx_description
1 polymer ?
#
loop_
_entity_poly.entity_id
_entity_poly.type
_entity_poly.pdbx_seq_one_letter_code
_entity_poly.pdbx_strand_id
1 'polypeptide(L)'
;MIFYHGSSVKGLKELKPFLSEHGKPYIYFATNSLIALLYAVKPVPKPFSFYPYGFDKNGNVVYSEYYENAFYDLYKGKTGYLYECDDLKETDTPTKINCVYATTQSVKIDRVTKISDLYIFYKEQEEKGLFSIKQKSEISDKEMNFVLDELRKDIEKNDLKNLPQHAMSIFVQKHFPTIWGADKG
;
A
#
# COMPACT_ATOMS: atom_id res chain seq x y z
N MET A 1 2.29 8.39 -22.07
CA MET A 1 2.82 8.29 -20.68
C MET A 1 2.47 6.91 -20.16
N ILE A 2 3.37 6.23 -19.45
CA ILE A 2 3.11 4.88 -18.94
C ILE A 2 2.44 4.98 -17.58
N PHE A 3 1.40 4.19 -17.38
CA PHE A 3 0.70 4.03 -16.11
C PHE A 3 0.87 2.60 -15.59
N TYR A 4 1.12 2.49 -14.29
CA TYR A 4 1.45 1.25 -13.63
C TYR A 4 0.35 0.80 -12.68
N HIS A 5 0.01 -0.48 -12.71
CA HIS A 5 -0.89 -1.12 -11.75
C HIS A 5 -0.20 -2.35 -11.15
N GLY A 6 0.02 -2.34 -9.83
CA GLY A 6 0.56 -3.51 -9.13
C GLY A 6 -0.56 -4.41 -8.63
N SER A 7 -0.40 -5.71 -8.80
CA SER A 7 -1.37 -6.71 -8.34
C SER A 7 -0.68 -8.03 -7.99
N SER A 8 -1.25 -8.79 -7.06
CA SER A 8 -0.83 -10.17 -6.78
C SER A 8 -1.42 -11.19 -7.78
N VAL A 9 -2.37 -10.77 -8.61
CA VAL A 9 -3.07 -11.65 -9.55
C VAL A 9 -2.28 -11.76 -10.85
N LYS A 10 -1.96 -13.00 -11.26
CA LYS A 10 -1.28 -13.30 -12.53
C LYS A 10 -2.24 -13.28 -13.72
N GLY A 11 -1.72 -12.91 -14.89
CA GLY A 11 -2.34 -13.27 -16.17
C GLY A 11 -3.57 -12.45 -16.52
N LEU A 12 -3.73 -11.28 -15.89
CA LEU A 12 -4.73 -10.32 -16.31
C LEU A 12 -4.40 -9.86 -17.74
N LYS A 13 -5.41 -9.86 -18.60
CA LYS A 13 -5.33 -9.29 -19.96
C LYS A 13 -6.01 -7.93 -20.06
N GLU A 14 -6.89 -7.67 -19.10
CA GLU A 14 -7.66 -6.45 -18.95
C GLU A 14 -7.84 -6.19 -17.45
N LEU A 15 -7.65 -4.94 -17.04
CA LEU A 15 -7.99 -4.46 -15.72
C LEU A 15 -9.43 -3.98 -15.73
N LYS A 16 -10.23 -4.47 -14.78
CA LYS A 16 -11.64 -4.09 -14.65
C LYS A 16 -11.84 -3.27 -13.38
N PRO A 17 -12.65 -2.20 -13.41
CA PRO A 17 -12.98 -1.43 -12.22
C PRO A 17 -13.62 -2.33 -11.16
N PHE A 18 -13.17 -2.19 -9.92
CA PHE A 18 -13.76 -2.89 -8.77
C PHE A 18 -14.14 -1.87 -7.71
N LEU A 19 -15.17 -2.18 -6.92
CA LEU A 19 -15.66 -1.29 -5.86
C LEU A 19 -14.49 -0.85 -4.96
N SER A 20 -14.20 0.44 -4.98
CA SER A 20 -13.16 1.04 -4.14
C SER A 20 -13.73 1.53 -2.81
N GLU A 21 -12.82 1.89 -1.93
CA GLU A 21 -13.04 2.52 -0.63
C GLU A 21 -13.74 3.89 -0.77
N HIS A 22 -13.81 4.45 -1.99
CA HIS A 22 -14.49 5.71 -2.30
C HIS A 22 -15.90 5.53 -2.90
N GLY A 23 -16.47 4.32 -2.82
CA GLY A 23 -17.87 4.05 -3.17
C GLY A 23 -18.18 4.01 -4.68
N LYS A 24 -17.17 4.14 -5.54
CA LYS A 24 -17.27 3.95 -6.99
C LYS A 24 -16.31 2.85 -7.45
N PRO A 25 -16.63 2.13 -8.54
CA PRO A 25 -15.71 1.14 -9.08
C PRO A 25 -14.57 1.85 -9.80
N TYR A 26 -13.34 1.70 -9.29
CA TYR A 26 -12.14 2.33 -9.83
C TYR A 26 -11.06 1.28 -10.11
N ILE A 27 -10.22 1.59 -11.09
CA ILE A 27 -8.89 1.00 -11.26
C ILE A 27 -7.88 2.09 -10.89
N TYR A 28 -6.98 1.80 -9.96
CA TYR A 28 -5.91 2.73 -9.57
C TYR A 28 -4.62 2.43 -10.31
N PHE A 29 -3.96 3.50 -10.72
CA PHE A 29 -2.68 3.51 -11.39
C PHE A 29 -1.73 4.46 -10.68
N ALA A 30 -0.43 4.20 -10.80
CA ALA A 30 0.61 5.15 -10.45
C ALA A 30 1.49 5.45 -11.66
N THR A 31 2.08 6.64 -11.75
CA THR A 31 3.16 6.92 -12.72
C THR A 31 4.54 6.50 -12.20
N ASN A 32 4.62 6.06 -10.94
CA ASN A 32 5.81 5.45 -10.34
C ASN A 32 5.57 3.94 -10.14
N SER A 33 6.40 3.10 -10.79
CA SER A 33 6.29 1.64 -10.73
C SER A 33 6.51 1.06 -9.34
N LEU A 34 7.38 1.68 -8.53
CA LEU A 34 7.62 1.29 -7.14
C LEU A 34 6.39 1.51 -6.28
N ILE A 35 5.66 2.60 -6.49
CA ILE A 35 4.40 2.84 -5.76
C ILE A 35 3.34 1.85 -6.19
N ALA A 36 3.19 1.61 -7.50
CA ALA A 36 2.25 0.62 -8.01
C ALA A 36 2.49 -0.75 -7.36
N LEU A 37 3.75 -1.18 -7.25
CA LEU A 37 4.11 -2.49 -6.68
C LEU A 37 3.85 -2.61 -5.17
N LEU A 38 3.86 -1.52 -4.40
CA LEU A 38 3.48 -1.58 -2.98
C LEU A 38 2.04 -2.06 -2.84
N TYR A 39 1.15 -1.63 -3.75
CA TYR A 39 -0.25 -2.05 -3.79
C TYR A 39 -0.47 -3.49 -4.28
N ALA A 40 0.58 -4.18 -4.75
CA ALA A 40 0.47 -5.60 -5.12
C ALA A 40 0.29 -6.50 -3.88
N VAL A 41 0.75 -6.06 -2.71
CA VAL A 41 0.52 -6.71 -1.42
C VAL A 41 -0.65 -6.00 -0.74
N LYS A 42 -1.54 -6.75 -0.10
CA LYS A 42 -2.64 -6.19 0.71
C LYS A 42 -2.43 -6.61 2.16
N PRO A 43 -1.72 -5.81 2.98
CA PRO A 43 -1.40 -6.18 4.36
C PRO A 43 -2.63 -6.39 5.23
N VAL A 44 -3.69 -5.61 4.97
CA VAL A 44 -4.96 -5.62 5.71
C VAL A 44 -6.12 -5.66 4.70
N PRO A 45 -7.28 -6.25 5.07
CA PRO A 45 -8.43 -6.32 4.18
C PRO A 45 -9.09 -4.94 4.02
N LYS A 46 -9.86 -4.77 2.94
CA LYS A 46 -10.78 -3.63 2.81
C LYS A 46 -11.76 -3.57 3.99
N PRO A 47 -12.17 -2.37 4.44
CA PRO A 47 -11.86 -1.04 3.87
C PRO A 47 -10.52 -0.46 4.33
N PHE A 48 -9.72 -1.19 5.12
CA PHE A 48 -8.46 -0.72 5.67
C PHE A 48 -7.34 -0.69 4.62
N SER A 49 -6.33 0.15 4.86
CA SER A 49 -5.14 0.27 4.03
C SER A 49 -3.92 0.51 4.90
N PHE A 50 -2.82 -0.18 4.60
CA PHE A 50 -1.56 -0.02 5.34
C PHE A 50 -0.39 0.03 4.34
N TYR A 51 -0.16 1.23 3.79
CA TYR A 51 0.89 1.50 2.82
C TYR A 51 1.71 2.70 3.32
N PRO A 52 2.57 2.51 4.33
CA PRO A 52 3.29 3.60 4.98
C PRO A 52 4.46 4.08 4.12
N TYR A 53 4.17 4.66 2.95
CA TYR A 53 5.18 5.26 2.10
C TYR A 53 5.00 6.77 1.99
N GLY A 54 6.10 7.44 1.70
CA GLY A 54 6.16 8.85 1.36
C GLY A 54 7.26 9.09 0.35
N PHE A 55 7.71 10.34 0.28
CA PHE A 55 8.78 10.75 -0.62
C PHE A 55 9.84 11.53 0.15
N ASP A 56 11.11 11.32 -0.20
CA ASP A 56 12.18 12.18 0.27
C ASP A 56 12.17 13.53 -0.48
N LYS A 57 13.10 14.42 -0.11
CA LYS A 57 13.27 15.74 -0.74
C LYS A 57 13.61 15.68 -2.24
N ASN A 58 14.09 14.55 -2.73
CA ASN A 58 14.45 14.32 -4.13
C ASN A 58 13.31 13.63 -4.91
N GLY A 59 12.21 13.28 -4.24
CA GLY A 59 11.09 12.55 -4.83
C GLY A 59 11.28 11.03 -4.89
N ASN A 60 12.30 10.47 -4.24
CA ASN A 60 12.47 9.02 -4.13
C ASN A 60 11.47 8.43 -3.13
N VAL A 61 11.08 7.18 -3.34
CA VAL A 61 10.08 6.51 -2.50
C VAL A 61 10.72 6.09 -1.18
N VAL A 62 10.12 6.49 -0.06
CA VAL A 62 10.55 6.09 1.30
C VAL A 62 9.44 5.26 1.93
N TYR A 63 9.75 4.07 2.44
CA TYR A 63 8.82 3.25 3.21
C TYR A 63 9.14 3.35 4.71
N SER A 64 8.18 3.77 5.53
CA SER A 64 8.31 3.89 6.98
C SER A 64 7.90 2.59 7.68
N GLU A 65 8.80 2.01 8.45
CA GLU A 65 8.51 0.84 9.28
C GLU A 65 7.88 1.27 10.62
N TYR A 66 6.54 1.26 10.69
CA TYR A 66 5.82 1.58 11.94
C TYR A 66 5.82 0.46 12.98
N TYR A 67 6.40 -0.70 12.65
CA TYR A 67 6.82 -1.74 13.58
C TYR A 67 8.11 -2.39 13.05
N GLU A 68 8.86 -3.06 13.92
CA GLU A 68 10.15 -3.66 13.56
C GLU A 68 10.04 -4.61 12.36
N ASN A 69 10.90 -4.43 11.35
CA ASN A 69 10.97 -5.25 10.13
C ASN A 69 9.67 -5.31 9.32
N ALA A 70 8.79 -4.32 9.44
CA ALA A 70 7.50 -4.30 8.75
C ALA A 70 7.58 -4.57 7.25
N PHE A 71 8.60 -4.03 6.58
CA PHE A 71 8.74 -4.23 5.15
C PHE A 71 9.12 -5.68 4.80
N TYR A 72 10.03 -6.28 5.57
CA TYR A 72 10.38 -7.70 5.41
C TYR A 72 9.16 -8.58 5.67
N ASP A 73 8.47 -8.38 6.80
CA ASP A 73 7.32 -9.17 7.22
C ASP A 73 6.20 -9.18 6.18
N LEU A 74 5.95 -8.04 5.53
CA LEU A 74 4.85 -7.88 4.57
C LEU A 74 5.20 -8.35 3.17
N TYR A 75 6.42 -8.08 2.69
CA TYR A 75 6.78 -8.24 1.28
C TYR A 75 7.65 -9.46 0.99
N LYS A 76 8.30 -10.07 1.99
CA LYS A 76 9.19 -11.20 1.76
C LYS A 76 8.44 -12.39 1.17
N GLY A 77 8.96 -12.91 0.07
CA GLY A 77 8.39 -14.06 -0.63
C GLY A 77 7.05 -13.77 -1.31
N LYS A 78 6.58 -12.52 -1.33
CA LYS A 78 5.37 -12.14 -2.07
C LYS A 78 5.73 -11.91 -3.53
N THR A 79 5.01 -12.59 -4.42
CA THR A 79 5.07 -12.30 -5.86
C THR A 79 4.14 -11.13 -6.19
N GLY A 80 4.63 -10.18 -6.97
CA GLY A 80 3.83 -9.10 -7.54
C GLY A 80 3.90 -9.09 -9.07
N TYR A 81 2.88 -8.54 -9.69
CA TYR A 81 2.79 -8.30 -11.13
C TYR A 81 2.63 -6.81 -11.35
N LEU A 82 3.58 -6.22 -12.08
CA LEU A 82 3.51 -4.84 -12.56
C LEU A 82 2.86 -4.85 -13.94
N TYR A 83 1.64 -4.35 -14.02
CA TYR A 83 0.93 -4.15 -15.26
C TYR A 83 1.16 -2.74 -15.77
N GLU A 84 1.57 -2.61 -17.02
CA GLU A 84 1.81 -1.34 -17.69
C GLU A 84 0.70 -1.10 -18.72
N CYS A 85 0.14 0.10 -18.68
CA CYS A 85 -0.91 0.55 -19.59
C CYS A 85 -0.48 1.88 -20.21
N ASP A 86 -0.46 1.92 -21.53
CA ASP A 86 -0.17 3.11 -22.31
C ASP A 86 -1.46 3.90 -22.56
N ASP A 87 -1.32 5.21 -22.66
CA ASP A 87 -2.36 6.11 -23.16
C ASP A 87 -3.74 5.96 -22.49
N LEU A 88 -3.76 5.87 -21.15
CA LEU A 88 -4.99 5.94 -20.37
C LEU A 88 -5.80 7.17 -20.78
N LYS A 89 -7.04 6.93 -21.20
CA LYS A 89 -8.03 7.97 -21.47
C LYS A 89 -8.87 8.19 -20.21
N GLU A 90 -9.32 9.43 -20.01
CA GLU A 90 -10.27 9.79 -18.94
C GLU A 90 -9.80 9.35 -17.53
N THR A 91 -8.68 9.91 -17.09
CA THR A 91 -8.16 9.69 -15.74
C THR A 91 -8.71 10.73 -14.76
N ASP A 92 -9.22 10.25 -13.64
CA ASP A 92 -9.52 11.02 -12.44
C ASP A 92 -8.32 10.95 -11.47
N THR A 93 -8.25 11.90 -10.54
CA THR A 93 -7.28 11.89 -9.43
C THR A 93 -8.07 11.91 -8.12
N PRO A 94 -8.70 10.78 -7.73
CA PRO A 94 -9.56 10.74 -6.56
C PRO A 94 -8.78 10.81 -5.24
N THR A 95 -7.46 10.68 -5.29
CA THR A 95 -6.57 10.76 -4.12
C THR A 95 -5.78 12.06 -4.11
N LYS A 96 -5.32 12.49 -2.94
CA LYS A 96 -4.38 13.62 -2.80
C LYS A 96 -2.92 13.23 -3.09
N ILE A 97 -2.66 11.99 -3.47
CA ILE A 97 -1.31 11.48 -3.69
C ILE A 97 -0.89 11.84 -5.11
N ASN A 98 0.11 12.71 -5.22
CA ASN A 98 0.76 12.99 -6.50
C ASN A 98 1.25 11.67 -7.10
N CYS A 99 1.01 11.47 -8.40
CA CYS A 99 1.27 10.26 -9.19
C CYS A 99 0.16 9.20 -9.21
N VAL A 100 -0.89 9.29 -8.38
CA VAL A 100 -1.98 8.30 -8.39
C VAL A 100 -3.16 8.77 -9.23
N TYR A 101 -3.54 7.94 -10.20
CA TYR A 101 -4.64 8.15 -11.13
C TYR A 101 -5.67 7.04 -10.97
N ALA A 102 -6.92 7.32 -11.32
CA ALA A 102 -7.94 6.30 -11.39
C ALA A 102 -8.80 6.44 -12.64
N THR A 103 -9.36 5.33 -13.10
CA THR A 103 -10.41 5.35 -14.12
C THR A 103 -11.53 4.39 -13.76
N THR A 104 -12.72 4.69 -14.28
CA THR A 104 -13.93 3.86 -14.17
C THR A 104 -14.14 3.02 -15.42
N GLN A 105 -13.27 3.14 -16.43
CA GLN A 105 -13.30 2.33 -17.64
C GLN A 105 -12.37 1.12 -17.51
N SER A 106 -12.71 0.01 -18.16
CA SER A 106 -11.78 -1.12 -18.28
C SER A 106 -10.57 -0.73 -19.14
N VAL A 107 -9.40 -1.25 -18.77
CA VAL A 107 -8.13 -0.90 -19.40
C VAL A 107 -7.44 -2.16 -19.90
N LYS A 108 -7.07 -2.17 -21.18
CA LYS A 108 -6.26 -3.23 -21.75
C LYS A 108 -4.83 -3.11 -21.25
N ILE A 109 -4.22 -4.23 -20.91
CA ILE A 109 -2.83 -4.30 -20.47
C ILE A 109 -1.92 -4.37 -21.71
N ASP A 110 -0.89 -3.53 -21.75
CA ASP A 110 0.11 -3.52 -22.81
C ASP A 110 1.30 -4.41 -22.48
N ARG A 111 1.81 -4.32 -21.24
CA ARG A 111 2.95 -5.12 -20.77
C ARG A 111 2.73 -5.60 -19.34
N VAL A 112 3.38 -6.71 -19.00
CA VAL A 112 3.40 -7.25 -17.64
C VAL A 112 4.80 -7.71 -17.27
N THR A 113 5.25 -7.26 -16.11
CA THR A 113 6.50 -7.72 -15.49
C THR A 113 6.15 -8.51 -14.23
N LYS A 114 6.64 -9.75 -14.12
CA LYS A 114 6.54 -10.55 -12.89
C LYS A 114 7.72 -10.27 -11.99
N ILE A 115 7.44 -9.97 -10.72
CA ILE A 115 8.43 -9.85 -9.65
C ILE A 115 8.20 -11.01 -8.70
N SER A 116 9.14 -11.97 -8.67
CA SER A 116 8.96 -13.23 -7.92
C SER A 116 9.00 -13.05 -6.41
N ASP A 117 9.85 -12.15 -5.90
CA ASP A 117 9.94 -11.77 -4.49
C ASP A 117 10.07 -10.25 -4.40
N LEU A 118 9.00 -9.59 -3.96
CA LEU A 118 8.92 -8.14 -3.89
C LEU A 118 9.98 -7.58 -2.93
N TYR A 119 10.22 -8.22 -1.78
CA TYR A 119 11.25 -7.74 -0.86
C TYR A 119 12.63 -7.68 -1.52
N ILE A 120 13.05 -8.76 -2.19
CA ILE A 120 14.34 -8.80 -2.90
C ILE A 120 14.39 -7.69 -3.97
N PHE A 121 13.33 -7.56 -4.77
CA PHE A 121 13.26 -6.51 -5.79
C PHE A 121 13.42 -5.10 -5.22
N TYR A 122 12.78 -4.77 -4.10
CA TYR A 122 12.91 -3.45 -3.47
C TYR A 122 14.29 -3.22 -2.85
N LYS A 123 14.93 -4.26 -2.31
CA LYS A 123 16.33 -4.16 -1.86
C LYS A 123 17.26 -3.80 -3.01
N GLU A 124 17.06 -4.38 -4.20
CA GLU A 124 17.81 -3.98 -5.41
C GLU A 124 17.52 -2.52 -5.83
N GLN A 125 16.32 -1.98 -5.57
CA GLN A 125 16.02 -0.57 -5.85
C GLN A 125 16.61 0.37 -4.80
N GLU A 126 16.74 -0.10 -3.57
CA GLU A 126 17.42 0.62 -2.50
C GLU A 126 18.92 0.74 -2.76
N GLU A 127 19.57 -0.32 -3.26
CA GLU A 127 20.97 -0.27 -3.72
C GLU A 127 21.18 0.76 -4.86
N LYS A 128 20.13 1.04 -5.64
CA LYS A 128 20.13 2.07 -6.71
C LYS A 128 19.74 3.46 -6.20
N GLY A 129 19.39 3.61 -4.92
CA GLY A 129 18.95 4.88 -4.33
C GLY A 129 17.56 5.35 -4.79
N LEU A 130 16.74 4.47 -5.40
CA LEU A 130 15.39 4.79 -5.88
C LEU A 130 14.31 4.53 -4.83
N PHE A 131 14.64 3.72 -3.83
CA PHE A 131 13.81 3.35 -2.70
C PHE A 131 14.63 3.44 -1.42
N SER A 132 14.01 3.69 -0.29
CA SER A 132 14.68 3.53 1.00
C SER A 132 13.68 3.09 2.07
N ILE A 133 14.19 2.37 3.07
CA ILE A 133 13.42 1.98 4.24
C ILE A 133 13.84 2.88 5.40
N LYS A 134 12.88 3.63 5.94
CA LYS A 134 13.02 4.36 7.20
C LYS A 134 12.67 3.40 8.32
N GLN A 135 13.68 2.94 9.05
CA GLN A 135 13.53 1.93 10.09
C GLN A 135 12.71 2.44 11.27
N LYS A 136 12.16 1.52 12.06
CA LYS A 136 11.33 1.86 13.22
C LYS A 136 12.03 2.77 14.23
N SER A 137 13.34 2.61 14.39
CA SER A 137 14.21 3.44 15.25
C SER A 137 14.39 4.88 14.75
N GLU A 138 14.13 5.13 13.46
CA GLU A 138 14.21 6.45 12.81
C GLU A 138 12.85 7.18 12.80
N ILE A 139 11.76 6.49 13.16
CA ILE A 139 10.42 7.09 13.27
C ILE A 139 10.34 7.94 14.53
N SER A 140 10.12 9.25 14.34
CA SER A 140 9.92 10.17 15.47
C SER A 140 8.66 9.86 16.26
N ASP A 141 8.64 10.19 17.55
CA ASP A 141 7.45 10.03 18.40
C ASP A 141 6.23 10.76 17.84
N LYS A 142 6.44 11.94 17.24
CA LYS A 142 5.37 12.71 16.60
C LYS A 142 4.73 11.94 15.45
N GLU A 143 5.55 11.37 14.57
CA GLU A 143 5.08 10.58 13.42
C GLU A 143 4.39 9.30 13.91
N MET A 144 5.00 8.61 14.89
CA MET A 144 4.42 7.40 15.47
C MET A 144 3.08 7.67 16.14
N ASN A 145 2.96 8.74 16.92
CA ASN A 145 1.71 9.12 17.58
C ASN A 145 0.59 9.40 16.56
N PHE A 146 0.90 10.08 15.45
CA PHE A 146 -0.07 10.28 14.37
C PHE A 146 -0.58 8.95 13.81
N VAL A 147 0.32 8.00 13.53
CA VAL A 147 -0.05 6.66 13.03
C VAL A 147 -0.91 5.91 14.04
N LEU A 148 -0.54 5.94 15.33
CA LEU A 148 -1.31 5.30 16.39
C LEU A 148 -2.70 5.92 16.52
N ASP A 149 -2.85 7.24 16.37
CA ASP A 149 -4.15 7.92 16.41
C ASP A 149 -5.04 7.55 15.22
N GLU A 150 -4.49 7.42 14.01
CA GLU A 150 -5.24 6.94 12.85
C GLU A 150 -5.71 5.50 13.05
N LEU A 151 -4.83 4.62 13.55
CA LEU A 151 -5.21 3.24 13.88
C LEU A 151 -6.27 3.17 14.98
N ARG A 152 -6.21 4.02 16.01
CA ARG A 152 -7.26 4.11 17.04
C ARG A 152 -8.61 4.49 16.44
N LYS A 153 -8.64 5.46 15.52
CA LYS A 153 -9.88 5.84 14.81
C LYS A 153 -10.44 4.66 14.02
N ASP A 154 -9.60 3.90 13.34
CA ASP A 154 -10.02 2.70 12.61
C ASP A 154 -10.59 1.62 13.53
N ILE A 155 -9.97 1.39 14.70
CA ILE A 155 -10.46 0.47 15.73
C ILE A 155 -11.85 0.90 16.22
N GLU A 156 -12.02 2.17 16.60
CA GLU A 156 -13.27 2.70 17.13
C GLU A 156 -14.39 2.71 16.08
N LYS A 157 -14.11 3.24 14.89
CA LYS A 157 -15.10 3.40 13.83
C LYS A 157 -15.68 2.08 13.33
N ASN A 158 -14.87 1.01 13.35
CA ASN A 158 -15.25 -0.30 12.83
C ASN A 158 -15.48 -1.32 13.95
N ASP A 159 -15.55 -0.88 15.21
CA ASP A 159 -15.79 -1.70 16.39
C ASP A 159 -14.87 -2.94 16.46
N LEU A 160 -13.60 -2.76 16.10
CA LEU A 160 -12.67 -3.88 15.90
C LEU A 160 -12.41 -4.67 17.19
N LYS A 161 -12.50 -4.03 18.37
CA LYS A 161 -12.36 -4.70 19.67
C LYS A 161 -13.39 -5.81 19.89
N ASN A 162 -14.60 -5.66 19.34
CA ASN A 162 -15.66 -6.68 19.39
C ASN A 162 -15.53 -7.74 18.28
N LEU A 163 -14.54 -7.58 17.40
CA LEU A 163 -14.25 -8.49 16.29
C LEU A 163 -12.79 -8.98 16.37
N PRO A 164 -12.36 -9.66 17.45
CA PRO A 164 -10.94 -9.99 17.68
C PRO A 164 -10.34 -10.91 16.61
N GLN A 165 -11.17 -11.68 15.90
CA GLN A 165 -10.75 -12.58 14.82
C GLN A 165 -10.76 -11.91 13.43
N HIS A 166 -11.21 -10.67 13.32
CA HIS A 166 -11.13 -9.92 12.08
C HIS A 166 -9.65 -9.67 11.73
N ALA A 167 -9.26 -9.79 10.45
CA ALA A 167 -7.85 -9.72 10.07
C ALA A 167 -7.19 -8.39 10.42
N MET A 168 -7.92 -7.26 10.37
CA MET A 168 -7.42 -5.97 10.86
C MET A 168 -7.18 -5.98 12.38
N SER A 169 -8.07 -6.61 13.15
CA SER A 169 -7.92 -6.76 14.60
C SER A 169 -6.68 -7.59 14.95
N ILE A 170 -6.46 -8.70 14.26
CA ILE A 170 -5.27 -9.55 14.42
C ILE A 170 -4.01 -8.76 14.06
N PHE A 171 -4.04 -8.00 12.96
CA PHE A 171 -2.93 -7.15 12.54
C PHE A 171 -2.55 -6.12 13.61
N VAL A 172 -3.55 -5.37 14.12
CA VAL A 172 -3.32 -4.37 15.17
C VAL A 172 -2.83 -5.01 16.47
N GLN A 173 -3.43 -6.12 16.91
CA GLN A 173 -2.99 -6.83 18.12
C GLN A 173 -1.53 -7.26 18.06
N LYS A 174 -1.12 -7.80 16.90
CA LYS A 174 0.23 -8.32 16.70
C LYS A 174 1.27 -7.20 16.63
N HIS A 175 0.98 -6.12 15.89
CA HIS A 175 1.98 -5.12 15.53
C HIS A 175 1.90 -3.83 16.35
N PHE A 176 0.75 -3.54 16.96
CA PHE A 176 0.47 -2.33 17.74
C PHE A 176 -0.28 -2.64 19.04
N PRO A 177 0.26 -3.52 19.92
CA PRO A 177 -0.46 -3.98 21.12
C PRO A 177 -0.81 -2.85 22.10
N THR A 178 -0.03 -1.77 22.10
CA THR A 178 -0.23 -0.62 23.00
C THR A 178 -1.56 0.11 22.79
N ILE A 179 -2.11 0.09 21.58
CA ILE A 179 -3.40 0.73 21.27
C ILE A 179 -4.57 -0.25 21.29
N TRP A 180 -4.28 -1.56 21.31
CA TRP A 180 -5.31 -2.59 21.44
C TRP A 180 -5.80 -2.72 22.89
N GLY A 181 -4.85 -2.81 23.84
CA GLY A 181 -5.14 -3.01 25.27
C GLY A 181 -5.47 -1.75 26.05
N ALA A 182 -5.35 -0.56 25.45
CA ALA A 182 -5.79 0.68 26.07
C ALA A 182 -7.32 0.74 26.05
N ASP A 183 -7.96 0.37 27.16
CA ASP A 183 -9.34 0.79 27.40
C ASP A 183 -9.36 2.28 27.73
N LYS A 184 -10.44 2.96 27.35
CA LYS A 184 -10.67 4.36 27.73
C LYS A 184 -10.78 4.40 29.26
N GLY A 185 -9.67 4.71 29.93
CA GLY A 185 -9.70 5.24 31.29
C GLY A 185 -10.37 6.61 31.32
#